data_AF-Q6ELH3-F1
#
_entry.id   AF-Q6ELH3-F1
#
_cell.length_a   1.000
_cell.length_b   1.000
_cell.length_c   1.000
_cell.angle_alpha   90.00
_cell.angle_beta   90.00
_cell.angle_gamma   90.00
#
_symmetry.space_group_name_H-M   'P 1'
#
loop_
_entity.id
_entity.type
_entity.pdbx_description
1 polymer ?
#
loop_
_entity_poly.entity_id
_entity_poly.type
_entity_poly.pdbx_seq_one_letter_code
_entity_poly.pdbx_strand_id
1 'polypeptide(L)'
;ITPQLVINCSITNNEVQTLDLIKSLTLSRYNETIREFDELISLDSLTLNLKQFVRFKYSQISFGNRYITLILHNPTQFDARIYKCNATGTNSEGANISLFAKKAVEYETN
;
A
#
# COMPACT_ATOMS: atom_id res chain seq x y z
N ILE A 1 11.68 -20.98 10.93
CA ILE A 1 10.67 -19.97 10.56
C ILE A 1 11.11 -19.40 9.21
N THR A 2 10.24 -19.41 8.20
CA THR A 2 10.56 -18.82 6.89
C THR A 2 10.36 -17.30 7.00
N PRO A 3 11.35 -16.46 6.65
CA PRO A 3 11.19 -15.01 6.76
C PRO A 3 10.10 -14.50 5.81
N GLN A 4 9.31 -13.55 6.31
CA GLN A 4 8.20 -12.94 5.59
C GLN A 4 8.19 -11.44 5.84
N LEU A 5 7.94 -10.68 4.78
CA LEU A 5 7.65 -9.24 4.87
C LEU A 5 6.16 -9.05 4.63
N VAL A 6 5.46 -8.47 5.62
CA VAL A 6 4.03 -8.14 5.53
C VAL A 6 3.87 -6.64 5.47
N ILE A 7 3.26 -6.16 4.40
CA ILE A 7 2.99 -4.74 4.18
C ILE A 7 1.48 -4.55 4.21
N ASN A 8 0.99 -3.86 5.24
CA ASN A 8 -0.41 -3.53 5.41
C ASN A 8 -0.65 -2.07 5.03
N CYS A 9 -1.43 -1.86 3.98
CA CYS A 9 -1.97 -0.58 3.57
C CYS A 9 -3.46 -0.59 3.90
N SER A 10 -3.82 -0.07 5.07
CA SER A 10 -5.19 -0.11 5.57
C SER A 10 -5.60 1.24 6.13
N ILE A 11 -6.87 1.59 5.94
CA ILE A 11 -7.45 2.77 6.58
C ILE A 11 -8.14 2.32 7.88
N THR A 12 -7.72 2.88 9.01
CA THR A 12 -8.41 2.69 10.29
C THR A 12 -9.40 3.81 10.52
N ASN A 13 -10.53 3.53 11.19
CA ASN A 13 -11.63 4.49 11.39
C ASN A 13 -11.19 5.84 11.99
N ASN A 14 -10.07 5.90 12.70
CA ASN A 14 -9.56 7.13 13.30
C ASN A 14 -8.94 8.11 12.27
N GLU A 15 -8.48 7.61 11.12
CA GLU A 15 -7.97 8.44 10.00
C GLU A 15 -9.09 8.82 9.00
N VAL A 16 -10.30 8.25 9.16
CA VAL A 16 -11.46 8.44 8.27
C VAL A 16 -12.24 9.72 8.57
N GLN A 17 -11.94 10.45 9.65
CA GLN A 17 -12.70 11.68 9.97
C GLN A 17 -12.63 12.76 8.89
N THR A 18 -11.69 12.66 7.94
CA THR A 18 -11.60 13.54 6.78
C THR A 18 -12.14 12.90 5.48
N LEU A 19 -12.23 11.57 5.40
CA LEU A 19 -12.64 10.81 4.21
C LEU A 19 -13.99 10.13 4.43
N ASP A 20 -15.07 10.75 3.97
CA ASP A 20 -16.42 10.17 4.04
C ASP A 20 -16.59 8.97 3.10
N LEU A 21 -15.97 9.03 1.90
CA LEU A 21 -15.98 7.94 0.93
C LEU A 21 -14.57 7.66 0.43
N ILE A 22 -14.10 6.43 0.59
CA ILE A 22 -12.83 5.96 0.04
C ILE A 22 -13.07 5.49 -1.39
N LYS A 23 -12.38 6.12 -2.34
CA LYS A 23 -12.45 5.76 -3.77
C LYS A 23 -11.37 4.75 -4.14
N SER A 24 -10.15 4.94 -3.65
CA SER A 24 -9.06 4.02 -3.96
C SER A 24 -7.98 3.95 -2.88
N LEU A 25 -7.26 2.83 -2.93
CA LEU A 25 -6.03 2.58 -2.19
C LEU A 25 -4.89 2.28 -3.16
N THR A 26 -3.74 2.90 -2.97
CA THR A 26 -2.54 2.62 -3.75
C THR A 26 -1.40 2.28 -2.81
N LEU A 27 -0.84 1.08 -2.96
CA LEU A 27 0.44 0.69 -2.36
C LEU A 27 1.55 0.98 -3.36
N SER A 28 2.57 1.69 -2.91
CA SER A 28 3.72 2.11 -3.72
C SER A 28 5.03 1.92 -2.96
N ARG A 29 6.14 1.86 -3.69
CA ARG A 29 7.48 1.65 -3.12
C ARG A 29 8.45 2.69 -3.68
N TYR A 30 9.27 3.25 -2.81
CA TYR A 30 10.25 4.25 -3.19
C TYR A 30 11.34 3.63 -4.04
N ASN A 31 11.62 4.29 -5.16
CA ASN A 31 12.66 3.96 -6.10
C ASN A 31 13.77 5.01 -5.98
N GLU A 32 14.93 4.58 -5.47
CA GLU A 32 16.06 5.47 -5.23
C GLU A 32 16.69 6.03 -6.51
N THR A 33 16.56 5.30 -7.62
CA THR A 33 17.16 5.70 -8.91
C THR A 33 16.45 6.93 -9.46
N ILE A 34 15.11 6.93 -9.46
CA ILE A 34 14.30 8.05 -9.98
C ILE A 34 13.81 9.01 -8.89
N ARG A 35 14.03 8.67 -7.61
CA ARG A 35 13.59 9.44 -6.43
C ARG A 35 12.08 9.65 -6.34
N GLU A 36 11.32 8.67 -6.82
CA GLU A 36 9.85 8.68 -6.82
C GLU A 36 9.28 7.38 -6.25
N PHE A 37 7.95 7.32 -6.09
CA PHE A 37 7.25 6.12 -5.63
C PHE A 37 6.64 5.40 -6.83
N ASP A 38 7.14 4.20 -7.12
CA ASP A 38 6.55 3.31 -8.12
C ASP A 38 5.26 2.70 -7.55
N GLU A 39 4.16 2.82 -8.29
CA GLU A 39 2.93 2.12 -7.94
C GLU A 39 3.12 0.61 -8.05
N LEU A 40 2.80 -0.11 -6.98
CA LEU A 40 2.89 -1.56 -6.93
C LEU A 40 1.52 -2.18 -7.19
N ILE A 41 0.52 -1.69 -6.46
CA ILE A 41 -0.85 -2.18 -6.45
C ILE A 41 -1.78 -0.98 -6.28
N SER A 42 -2.85 -0.92 -7.08
CA SER A 42 -3.95 0.01 -6.89
C SER A 42 -5.26 -0.78 -6.77
N LEU A 43 -6.12 -0.36 -5.85
CA LEU A 43 -7.44 -0.94 -5.61
C LEU A 43 -8.49 0.14 -5.75
N ASP A 44 -9.43 -0.05 -6.67
CA ASP A 44 -10.68 0.69 -6.66
C ASP A 44 -11.54 0.14 -5.52
N SER A 45 -11.82 0.98 -4.52
CA SER A 45 -12.47 0.56 -3.27
C SER A 45 -13.98 0.37 -3.41
N LEU A 46 -14.59 0.90 -4.46
CA LEU A 46 -16.03 0.80 -4.74
C LEU A 46 -16.35 -0.48 -5.51
N THR A 47 -15.51 -0.80 -6.50
CA THR A 47 -15.68 -1.96 -7.39
C THR A 47 -14.87 -3.17 -6.94
N LEU A 48 -13.96 -3.00 -5.98
CA LEU A 48 -12.99 -4.00 -5.54
C LEU A 48 -12.09 -4.51 -6.67
N ASN A 49 -11.86 -3.67 -7.69
CA ASN A 49 -10.98 -4.00 -8.79
C ASN A 49 -9.52 -3.71 -8.40
N LEU A 50 -8.72 -4.78 -8.32
CA LEU A 50 -7.30 -4.71 -8.00
C LEU A 50 -6.47 -4.71 -9.29
N LYS A 51 -5.67 -3.66 -9.48
CA LYS A 51 -4.66 -3.56 -10.52
C LYS A 51 -3.27 -3.74 -9.93
N GLN A 52 -2.54 -4.73 -10.43
CA GLN A 52 -1.15 -4.98 -10.09
C GLN A 52 -0.25 -4.44 -11.20
N PHE A 53 0.71 -3.58 -10.86
CA PHE A 53 1.65 -2.99 -11.82
C PHE A 53 2.97 -3.74 -11.87
N VAL A 54 3.33 -4.41 -10.78
CA VAL A 54 4.58 -5.19 -10.65
C VAL A 54 4.26 -6.61 -10.24
N ARG A 55 4.82 -7.59 -10.96
CA ARG A 55 4.66 -9.01 -10.60
C ARG A 55 5.64 -9.39 -9.51
N PHE A 56 5.12 -9.77 -8.35
CA PHE A 56 5.92 -10.26 -7.22
C PHE A 56 6.08 -11.78 -7.29
N LYS A 57 7.32 -12.27 -7.25
CA LYS A 57 7.60 -13.71 -7.09
C LYS A 57 7.30 -14.12 -5.66
N TYR A 58 6.72 -15.30 -5.45
CA TYR A 58 6.44 -15.88 -4.13
C TYR A 58 5.72 -14.91 -3.19
N SER A 59 4.57 -14.42 -3.63
CA SER A 59 3.81 -13.41 -2.90
C SER A 59 2.35 -13.81 -2.75
N GLN A 60 1.69 -13.19 -1.78
CA GLN A 60 0.25 -13.24 -1.60
C GLN A 60 -0.29 -11.82 -1.46
N ILE A 61 -1.43 -11.56 -2.09
CA ILE A 61 -2.14 -10.29 -1.99
C ILE A 61 -3.53 -10.59 -1.44
N SER A 62 -3.88 -9.93 -0.35
CA SER A 62 -5.24 -9.92 0.21
C SER A 62 -5.75 -8.49 0.21
N PHE A 63 -7.04 -8.29 -0.05
CA PHE A 63 -7.60 -6.95 -0.13
C PHE A 63 -9.09 -6.93 0.18
N GLY A 64 -9.56 -5.75 0.57
CA GLY A 64 -10.96 -5.41 0.72
C GLY A 64 -11.14 -3.92 0.51
N ASN A 65 -12.37 -3.42 0.59
CA ASN A 65 -12.70 -2.01 0.32
C ASN A 65 -11.90 -0.97 1.14
N ARG A 66 -11.19 -1.37 2.19
CA ARG A 66 -10.41 -0.49 3.06
C ARG A 66 -8.99 -0.95 3.34
N TYR A 67 -8.53 -2.04 2.71
CA TYR A 67 -7.17 -2.53 2.91
C TYR A 67 -6.60 -3.26 1.70
N ILE A 68 -5.27 -3.19 1.60
CA ILE A 68 -4.41 -4.02 0.76
C ILE A 68 -3.32 -4.58 1.68
N THR A 69 -3.15 -5.89 1.67
CA THR A 69 -2.06 -6.59 2.35
C THR A 69 -1.23 -7.30 1.30
N LEU A 70 0.06 -6.94 1.22
CA LEU A 70 1.06 -7.64 0.41
C LEU A 70 1.98 -8.43 1.34
N ILE A 71 2.06 -9.74 1.10
CA ILE A 71 2.98 -10.65 1.79
C ILE A 71 4.03 -11.09 0.76
N LEU A 72 5.30 -10.81 1.06
CA LEU A 72 6.45 -11.33 0.31
C LEU A 72 7.10 -12.45 1.10
N HIS A 73 7.13 -13.66 0.53
CA HIS A 73 7.81 -14.80 1.12
C HIS A 73 9.28 -14.82 0.67
N ASN A 74 10.19 -15.09 1.61
CA ASN A 74 11.64 -15.03 1.38
C ASN A 74 12.11 -13.66 0.86
N PRO A 75 11.79 -12.55 1.56
CA PRO A 75 12.22 -11.22 1.14
C PRO A 75 13.74 -11.14 1.12
N THR A 76 14.25 -10.28 0.23
CA THR A 76 15.68 -10.01 0.08
C THR A 76 16.00 -8.60 0.55
N GLN A 77 17.28 -8.24 0.62
CA GLN A 77 17.70 -6.85 0.86
C GLN A 77 17.10 -5.85 -0.14
N PHE A 78 16.69 -6.29 -1.34
CA PHE A 78 16.04 -5.42 -2.33
C PHE A 78 14.62 -5.01 -1.94
N ASP A 79 13.99 -5.76 -1.04
CA ASP A 79 12.66 -5.48 -0.49
C ASP A 79 12.73 -4.55 0.73
N ALA A 80 13.92 -4.30 1.29
CA ALA A 80 14.14 -3.28 2.33
C ALA A 80 14.10 -1.87 1.71
N ARG A 81 12.88 -1.37 1.52
CA ARG A 81 12.58 -0.08 0.89
C ARG A 81 11.57 0.70 1.73
N ILE A 82 11.34 1.96 1.34
CA ILE A 82 10.25 2.76 1.89
C ILE A 82 8.98 2.44 1.11
N TYR A 83 7.95 1.99 1.82
CA TYR A 83 6.62 1.75 1.27
C TYR A 83 5.69 2.90 1.63
N LYS A 84 4.79 3.25 0.72
CA LYS A 84 3.76 4.28 0.92
C LYS A 84 2.39 3.71 0.60
N CYS A 85 1.49 3.82 1.56
CA CYS A 85 0.06 3.60 1.38
C CYS A 85 -0.60 4.95 1.13
N ASN A 86 -1.35 5.08 0.04
CA ASN A 86 -2.09 6.29 -0.30
C ASN A 86 -3.58 5.94 -0.43
N ALA A 87 -4.41 6.70 0.27
CA ALA A 87 -5.86 6.65 0.19
C ALA A 87 -6.36 7.88 -0.55
N THR A 88 -7.25 7.69 -1.53
CA THR A 88 -7.96 8.81 -2.15
C THR A 88 -9.45 8.64 -1.98
N GLY A 89 -10.15 9.76 -1.87
CA GLY A 89 -11.59 9.74 -1.67
C GLY A 89 -12.17 11.14 -1.61
N THR A 90 -13.34 11.28 -1.01
CA THR A 90 -14.01 12.57 -0.83
C THR A 90 -14.28 12.84 0.64
N ASN A 91 -14.18 14.11 1.03
CA ASN A 91 -14.67 14.58 2.32
C ASN A 91 -16.19 14.78 2.30
N SER A 92 -16.75 15.25 3.42
CA SER A 92 -18.18 15.54 3.59
C SER A 92 -18.74 16.62 2.67
N GLU A 93 -17.87 17.50 2.15
CA GLU A 93 -18.23 18.53 1.17
C GLU A 93 -18.15 18.01 -0.29
N GLY A 94 -17.78 16.74 -0.49
CA GLY A 94 -17.61 16.14 -1.80
C GLY A 94 -16.30 16.51 -2.50
N ALA A 95 -15.39 17.23 -1.84
CA ALA A 95 -14.08 17.56 -2.36
C ALA A 95 -13.16 16.34 -2.37
N ASN A 96 -12.41 16.15 -3.46
CA ASN A 96 -11.44 15.06 -3.54
C ASN A 96 -10.23 15.36 -2.65
N ILE A 97 -9.92 14.45 -1.74
CA ILE A 97 -8.75 14.53 -0.87
C ILE A 97 -7.94 13.24 -0.92
N SER A 98 -6.68 13.32 -0.51
CA SER A 98 -5.81 12.17 -0.36
C SER A 98 -5.09 12.19 0.99
N LEU A 99 -4.89 11.01 1.55
CA LEU A 99 -4.12 10.77 2.78
C LEU A 99 -3.07 9.72 2.48
N PHE A 100 -1.89 9.84 3.09
CA PHE A 100 -0.86 8.83 2.92
C PHE A 100 -0.08 8.57 4.19
N ALA A 101 0.39 7.33 4.32
CA ALA A 101 1.33 6.90 5.34
C ALA A 101 2.55 6.25 4.68
N LYS A 102 3.72 6.40 5.30
CA LYS A 102 4.98 5.82 4.81
C LYS A 102 5.63 5.00 5.91
N LYS A 103 6.29 3.91 5.54
CA LYS A 103 7.08 3.08 6.46
C LYS A 103 8.35 2.59 5.75
N ALA A 104 9.50 2.79 6.41
CA ALA A 104 10.76 2.21 5.99
C ALA A 104 10.85 0.75 6.49
N VAL A 105 11.28 -0.14 5.61
CA VAL A 105 11.63 -1.52 5.93
C VAL A 105 13.16 -1.61 5.87
N GLU A 106 13.76 -2.10 6.95
CA GLU A 106 15.21 -2.24 7.08
C GLU A 106 15.59 -3.72 6.94
N TYR A 107 16.79 -3.98 6.43
CA TYR A 107 17.36 -5.32 6.34
C TYR A 107 18.36 -5.51 7.48
N GLU A 108 18.08 -6.45 8.38
CA GLU A 108 18.98 -6.78 9.48
C GLU A 108 19.80 -8.02 9.13
N THR A 109 21.13 -7.91 9.23
CA THR A 109 22.04 -9.05 9.26
C THR A 109 22.26 -9.44 10.72
N ASN A 110 21.76 -10.61 11.13
CA ASN A 110 22.03 -11.21 12.45
C ASN A 110 23.52 -11.40 12.71
#